data_AF-F8JPY1-F1
#
_entry.id   AF-F8JPY1-F1
#
_cell.length_a   1.000
_cell.length_b   1.000
_cell.length_c   1.000
_cell.angle_alpha   90.00
_cell.angle_beta   90.00
_cell.angle_gamma   90.00
#
_symmetry.space_group_name_H-M   'P 1'
#
loop_
_entity.id
_entity.type
_entity.pdbx_description
1 polymer ?
#
loop_
_entity_poly.entity_id
_entity_poly.type
_entity_poly.pdbx_seq_one_letter_code
_entity_poly.pdbx_strand_id
1 'polypeptide(L)'
;MFSQARHYNHFHQTFESWRDNFCGLIIDSVNERLTVDGFRMTDEPDADKDARDIWQRNYMDAEHNAAQLDAMIQGASYAVVWSDDDDQPTITMESAENVVVQYKPGSRRELAAAAKFY
;
A
#
# COMPACT_ATOMS: atom_id res chain seq x y z
N MET A 1 -25.71 -24.53 -37.41
CA MET A 1 -26.23 -23.82 -36.22
C MET A 1 -26.52 -24.82 -35.07
N PHE A 2 -25.59 -25.72 -34.72
CA PHE A 2 -25.82 -26.77 -33.70
C PHE A 2 -24.65 -27.00 -32.73
N SER A 3 -23.48 -26.40 -32.96
CA SER A 3 -22.34 -26.50 -32.03
C SER A 3 -22.52 -25.58 -30.81
N GLN A 4 -22.97 -24.34 -31.00
CA GLN A 4 -23.12 -23.35 -29.90
C GLN A 4 -24.08 -23.80 -28.79
N ALA A 5 -25.24 -24.36 -29.13
CA ALA A 5 -26.24 -24.79 -28.15
C ALA A 5 -25.76 -25.96 -27.27
N ARG A 6 -24.91 -26.83 -27.80
CA ARG A 6 -24.33 -27.96 -27.05
C ARG A 6 -23.24 -27.50 -26.08
N HIS A 7 -22.45 -26.48 -26.44
CA HIS A 7 -21.45 -25.89 -25.54
C HIS A 7 -22.10 -25.11 -24.40
N TYR A 8 -23.20 -24.39 -24.67
CA TYR A 8 -23.94 -23.64 -23.65
C TYR A 8 -24.38 -24.52 -22.48
N ASN A 9 -25.05 -25.65 -22.75
CA ASN A 9 -25.56 -26.54 -21.70
C ASN A 9 -24.46 -27.20 -20.86
N HIS A 10 -23.25 -27.38 -21.39
CA HIS A 10 -22.17 -28.06 -20.68
C HIS A 10 -21.39 -27.13 -19.74
N PHE A 11 -21.18 -25.88 -20.16
CA PHE A 11 -20.42 -24.90 -19.37
C PHE A 11 -21.30 -24.06 -18.43
N HIS A 12 -22.61 -23.98 -18.71
CA HIS A 12 -23.54 -23.20 -17.88
C HIS A 12 -23.55 -23.67 -16.42
N GLN A 13 -23.58 -24.99 -16.17
CA GLN A 13 -23.57 -25.54 -14.81
C GLN A 13 -22.27 -25.21 -14.05
N THR A 14 -21.13 -25.17 -14.75
CA THR A 14 -19.84 -24.81 -14.15
C THR A 14 -19.79 -23.33 -13.81
N PHE A 15 -20.28 -22.46 -14.70
CA PHE A 15 -20.25 -21.01 -14.50
C PHE A 15 -21.36 -20.48 -13.57
N GLU A 16 -22.46 -21.22 -13.39
CA GLU A 16 -23.55 -20.87 -12.48
C GLU A 16 -23.08 -20.78 -11.02
N SER A 17 -22.12 -21.63 -10.63
CA SER A 17 -21.55 -21.66 -9.27
C SER A 17 -20.16 -21.03 -9.18
N TRP A 18 -19.59 -20.58 -10.30
CA TRP A 18 -18.23 -20.03 -10.31
C TRP A 18 -18.18 -18.66 -9.63
N ARG A 19 -17.51 -18.61 -8.49
CA ARG A 19 -17.28 -17.39 -7.70
C ARG A 19 -15.83 -17.32 -7.25
N ASP A 20 -14.92 -17.01 -8.17
CA ASP A 20 -13.51 -16.78 -7.83
C ASP A 20 -13.25 -15.30 -7.56
N ASN A 21 -12.56 -15.01 -6.46
CA ASN A 21 -12.08 -13.67 -6.15
C ASN A 21 -10.73 -13.43 -6.81
N PHE A 22 -10.73 -12.89 -8.02
CA PHE A 22 -9.51 -12.49 -8.70
C PHE A 22 -8.89 -11.21 -8.13
N CYS A 23 -9.68 -10.35 -7.48
CA CYS A 23 -9.19 -9.07 -6.95
C CYS A 23 -8.09 -9.29 -5.93
N GLY A 24 -8.32 -10.16 -4.93
CA GLY A 24 -7.30 -10.49 -3.92
C GLY A 24 -6.01 -11.03 -4.55
N LEU A 25 -6.13 -12.04 -5.41
CA LEU A 25 -4.98 -12.65 -6.10
C LEU A 25 -4.15 -11.62 -6.89
N ILE A 26 -4.81 -10.71 -7.61
CA ILE A 26 -4.12 -9.69 -8.40
C ILE A 26 -3.35 -8.76 -7.46
N ILE A 27 -3.99 -8.25 -6.39
CA ILE A 27 -3.34 -7.35 -5.43
C ILE A 27 -2.16 -8.03 -4.74
N ASP A 28 -2.37 -9.23 -4.18
CA ASP A 28 -1.33 -9.97 -3.47
C ASP A 28 -0.13 -10.23 -4.37
N SER A 29 -0.36 -10.64 -5.62
CA SER A 29 0.71 -10.90 -6.57
C SER A 29 1.56 -9.66 -6.86
N VAL A 30 0.97 -8.46 -6.90
CA VAL A 30 1.74 -7.22 -7.11
C VAL A 30 2.47 -6.86 -5.82
N ASN A 31 1.80 -6.95 -4.67
CA ASN A 31 2.37 -6.59 -3.37
C ASN A 31 3.58 -7.45 -3.00
N GLU A 32 3.54 -8.76 -3.24
CA GLU A 32 4.65 -9.70 -3.00
C GLU A 32 5.93 -9.36 -3.81
N ARG A 33 5.80 -8.63 -4.91
CA ARG A 33 6.93 -8.24 -5.77
C ARG A 33 7.49 -6.85 -5.43
N LEU A 34 6.74 -6.05 -4.68
CA LEU A 34 7.15 -4.71 -4.29
C LEU A 34 7.83 -4.77 -2.92
N THR A 35 9.15 -4.81 -2.94
CA THR A 35 9.98 -4.71 -1.74
C THR A 35 11.01 -3.61 -1.90
N VAL A 36 11.36 -2.96 -0.80
CA VAL A 36 12.42 -1.95 -0.77
C VAL A 36 13.75 -2.67 -0.53
N ASP A 37 14.59 -2.70 -1.56
CA ASP A 37 15.91 -3.34 -1.50
C ASP A 37 16.94 -2.45 -0.77
N GLY A 38 16.91 -1.14 -1.03
CA GLY A 38 17.82 -0.18 -0.42
C GLY A 38 17.51 1.26 -0.82
N PHE A 39 18.21 2.19 -0.18
CA PHE A 39 18.10 3.62 -0.45
C PHE A 39 19.33 4.10 -1.21
N ARG A 40 19.10 5.04 -2.13
CA ARG A 40 20.15 5.83 -2.76
C ARG A 40 19.71 7.29 -2.77
N MET A 41 20.15 8.05 -1.78
CA MET A 41 19.73 9.45 -1.58
C MET A 41 20.68 10.44 -2.26
N THR A 42 21.98 10.17 -2.21
CA THR A 42 23.02 11.01 -2.80
C THR A 42 24.13 10.11 -3.39
N ASP A 43 25.21 10.72 -3.87
CA ASP A 43 26.44 9.97 -4.18
C ASP A 43 27.29 9.69 -2.92
N GLU A 44 26.85 10.16 -1.74
CA GLU A 44 27.51 9.92 -0.45
C GLU A 44 26.95 8.65 0.21
N PRO A 45 27.77 7.62 0.45
CA PRO A 45 27.30 6.34 1.01
C PRO A 45 26.71 6.42 2.43
N ASP A 46 27.01 7.46 3.20
CA ASP A 46 26.55 7.59 4.58
C ASP A 46 25.07 7.98 4.67
N ALA A 47 24.57 8.80 3.73
CA ALA A 47 23.13 9.13 3.66
C ALA A 47 22.26 7.88 3.42
N ASP A 48 22.79 6.91 2.68
CA ASP A 48 22.10 5.64 2.42
C ASP A 48 22.05 4.76 3.68
N LYS A 49 23.06 4.84 4.56
CA LYS A 49 23.09 4.12 5.84
C LYS A 49 22.09 4.72 6.82
N ASP A 50 22.06 6.04 6.97
CA ASP A 50 21.12 6.71 7.88
C ASP A 50 19.66 6.38 7.52
N ALA A 51 19.33 6.40 6.23
CA ALA A 51 18.02 5.99 5.73
C ALA A 51 17.70 4.52 6.05
N ARG A 52 18.68 3.63 5.89
CA ARG A 52 18.56 2.21 6.20
C ARG A 52 18.33 2.00 7.71
N ASP A 53 19.04 2.73 8.56
CA ASP A 53 18.92 2.61 10.01
C ASP A 53 17.56 3.11 10.50
N ILE A 54 17.08 4.24 9.96
CA ILE A 54 15.72 4.74 10.23
C ILE A 54 14.66 3.71 9.79
N TRP A 55 14.82 3.12 8.61
CA TRP A 55 13.92 2.11 8.07
C TRP A 55 13.84 0.88 8.98
N GLN A 56 14.99 0.34 9.38
CA GLN A 56 15.06 -0.85 10.23
C GLN A 56 14.50 -0.59 11.64
N ARG A 57 14.82 0.57 12.24
CA ARG A 57 14.30 0.93 13.57
C ARG A 57 12.77 0.99 13.61
N ASN A 58 12.15 1.38 12.50
CA ASN A 58 10.70 1.49 12.36
C ASN A 58 10.02 0.20 11.85
N TYR A 59 10.75 -0.93 11.80
CA TYR A 59 10.24 -2.21 11.30
C TYR A 59 9.65 -2.12 9.88
N MET A 60 10.19 -1.22 9.07
CA MET A 60 9.60 -0.86 7.79
C MET A 60 9.62 -1.97 6.74
N ASP A 61 10.45 -3.01 6.91
CA ASP A 61 10.38 -4.21 6.05
C ASP A 61 9.00 -4.87 6.08
N ALA A 62 8.33 -4.86 7.25
CA ALA A 62 6.98 -5.38 7.41
C ALA A 62 5.92 -4.29 7.20
N GLU A 63 6.08 -3.15 7.87
CA GLU A 63 5.08 -2.06 7.85
C GLU A 63 4.86 -1.49 6.45
N HIS A 64 5.92 -1.36 5.63
CA HIS A 64 5.77 -0.92 4.25
C HIS A 64 4.92 -1.88 3.42
N ASN A 65 5.07 -3.19 3.61
CA ASN A 65 4.30 -4.18 2.86
C ASN A 65 2.80 -4.08 3.19
N ALA A 66 2.46 -3.89 4.47
CA ALA A 66 1.09 -3.64 4.89
C ALA A 66 0.55 -2.32 4.33
N ALA A 67 1.34 -1.24 4.41
CA ALA A 67 0.96 0.07 3.85
C ALA A 67 0.70 0.02 2.35
N GLN A 68 1.54 -0.72 1.62
CA GLN A 68 1.43 -0.86 0.17
C GLN A 68 0.19 -1.67 -0.21
N LEU A 69 -0.12 -2.74 0.55
CA LEU A 69 -1.36 -3.51 0.40
C LEU A 69 -2.59 -2.61 0.60
N ASP A 70 -2.62 -1.84 1.69
CA ASP A 70 -3.71 -0.90 1.96
C ASP A 70 -3.86 0.15 0.85
N ALA A 71 -2.75 0.69 0.35
CA ALA A 71 -2.78 1.63 -0.77
C ALA A 71 -3.34 1.02 -2.05
N MET A 72 -3.05 -0.25 -2.33
CA MET A 72 -3.62 -0.94 -3.50
C MET A 72 -5.11 -1.23 -3.35
N ILE A 73 -5.59 -1.46 -2.11
CA ILE A 73 -7.01 -1.72 -1.83
C ILE A 73 -7.81 -0.41 -1.81
N GLN A 74 -7.31 0.61 -1.12
CA GLN A 74 -8.05 1.86 -0.81
C GLN A 74 -7.67 3.03 -1.73
N GLY A 75 -6.61 2.88 -2.52
CA GLY A 75 -6.04 3.92 -3.39
C GLY A 75 -5.00 4.81 -2.71
N ALA A 76 -4.88 4.76 -1.38
CA ALA A 76 -3.87 5.47 -0.61
C ALA A 76 -3.62 4.77 0.75
N SER A 77 -2.44 4.99 1.29
CA SER A 77 -2.07 4.79 2.68
C SER A 77 -1.15 5.94 3.09
N TYR A 78 -0.96 6.14 4.40
CA TYR A 78 -0.24 7.30 4.91
C TYR A 78 0.88 6.89 5.86
N ALA A 79 2.05 7.49 5.67
CA ALA A 79 3.13 7.45 6.63
C ALA A 79 3.00 8.65 7.57
N VAL A 80 2.83 8.39 8.87
CA VAL A 80 2.82 9.43 9.90
C VAL A 80 4.17 9.41 10.60
N VAL A 81 4.84 10.56 10.63
CA VAL A 81 6.20 10.69 11.17
C VAL A 81 6.19 11.62 12.38
N TRP A 82 6.78 11.14 13.47
CA TRP A 82 6.95 11.88 14.73
C TRP A 82 8.38 11.71 15.25
N SER A 83 8.79 12.57 16.16
CA SER A 83 10.00 12.36 16.95
C SER A 83 9.67 11.49 18.16
N ASP A 84 10.56 10.57 18.51
CA ASP A 84 10.56 9.92 19.83
C ASP A 84 11.31 10.76 20.88
N ASP A 85 11.50 10.19 22.07
CA ASP A 85 12.16 10.81 23.22
C ASP A 85 13.66 11.09 23.00
N ASP A 86 14.29 10.39 22.04
CA ASP A 86 15.72 10.51 21.70
C ASP A 86 15.95 11.42 20.46
N ASP A 87 14.94 12.20 20.08
CA ASP A 87 14.92 13.06 18.89
C ASP A 87 15.07 12.26 17.57
N GLN A 88 14.63 11.00 17.59
CA GLN A 88 14.74 10.09 16.46
C GLN A 88 13.40 9.92 15.73
N PRO A 89 13.38 9.84 14.38
CA PRO A 89 12.14 9.67 13.64
C PRO A 89 11.50 8.31 13.87
N THR A 90 10.27 8.34 14.37
CA THR A 90 9.32 7.23 14.42
C THR A 90 8.32 7.36 13.27
N ILE A 91 8.13 6.28 12.52
CA ILE A 91 7.25 6.20 11.35
C ILE A 91 6.17 5.16 11.67
N THR A 92 4.91 5.53 11.54
CA THR A 92 3.79 4.58 11.58
C THR A 92 3.04 4.60 10.26
N MET A 93 2.68 3.42 9.76
CA MET A 93 1.91 3.29 8.53
C MET A 93 0.42 3.16 8.84
N GLU A 94 -0.39 3.92 8.12
CA GLU A 94 -1.80 4.08 8.41
C GLU A 94 -2.67 3.84 7.19
N SER A 95 -3.71 3.03 7.38
CA SER A 95 -4.83 2.87 6.47
C SER A 95 -5.49 4.22 6.17
N ALA A 96 -5.94 4.42 4.92
CA ALA A 96 -6.72 5.61 4.56
C ALA A 96 -8.11 5.64 5.22
N GLU A 97 -8.57 4.53 5.81
CA GLU A 97 -9.77 4.51 6.65
C GLU A 97 -9.62 5.31 7.95
N ASN A 98 -8.39 5.42 8.47
CA ASN A 98 -8.12 6.03 9.76
C ASN A 98 -7.56 7.46 9.66
N VAL A 99 -7.29 7.96 8.45
CA VAL A 99 -6.62 9.25 8.23
C VAL A 99 -7.41 10.12 7.28
N VAL A 100 -7.63 11.37 7.68
CA VAL A 100 -8.22 12.42 6.83
C VAL A 100 -7.20 13.51 6.59
N VAL A 101 -7.07 13.92 5.33
CA VAL A 101 -6.13 14.95 4.89
C VAL A 101 -6.90 16.11 4.27
N GLN A 102 -6.61 17.33 4.72
CA GLN A 102 -7.17 18.57 4.17
C GLN A 102 -6.08 19.38 3.48
N TYR A 103 -6.30 19.67 2.19
CA TYR A 103 -5.42 20.56 1.43
C TYR A 103 -5.83 22.03 1.57
N LYS A 104 -4.88 22.94 1.33
CA LYS A 104 -5.15 24.38 1.25
C LYS A 104 -6.10 24.68 0.09
N PRO A 105 -7.00 25.69 0.23
CA PRO A 105 -7.87 26.11 -0.87
C PRO A 105 -7.10 26.39 -2.16
N GLY A 106 -7.49 25.75 -3.25
CA GLY A 106 -6.85 25.90 -4.56
C GLY A 106 -5.57 25.09 -4.76
N SER A 107 -5.08 24.36 -3.75
CA SER A 107 -3.93 23.47 -3.88
C SER A 107 -4.35 22.00 -3.76
N ARG A 108 -3.76 21.13 -4.58
CA ARG A 108 -3.89 19.67 -4.48
C ARG A 108 -2.66 19.02 -3.83
N ARG A 109 -1.73 19.83 -3.34
CA ARG A 109 -0.41 19.37 -2.86
C ARG A 109 -0.07 19.91 -1.48
N GLU A 110 -0.43 21.15 -1.19
CA GLU A 110 -0.13 21.76 0.10
C GLU A 110 -1.18 21.38 1.13
N LEU A 111 -0.73 20.76 2.22
CA LEU A 111 -1.58 20.39 3.34
C LEU A 111 -1.91 21.62 4.20
N ALA A 112 -3.17 21.72 4.59
CA ALA A 112 -3.66 22.64 5.60
C ALA A 112 -3.75 21.97 6.97
N ALA A 113 -4.21 20.71 7.00
CA ALA A 113 -4.32 19.90 8.21
C ALA A 113 -4.41 18.41 7.85
N ALA A 114 -4.15 17.54 8.82
CA ALA A 114 -4.49 16.12 8.77
C ALA A 114 -4.92 15.66 10.17
N ALA A 115 -5.75 14.62 10.22
CA ALA A 115 -6.22 14.03 11.46
C ALA A 115 -6.28 12.51 11.33
N LYS A 116 -5.99 11.84 12.44
CA LYS A 116 -5.99 10.38 12.57
C LYS A 116 -7.03 9.98 13.63
N PHE A 117 -7.85 8.97 13.33
CA PHE A 117 -9.03 8.60 14.12
C PHE A 117 -9.00 7.10 14.48
N TYR A 118 -8.59 6.77 15.70
CA TYR A 118 -8.71 5.45 16.34
C TYR A 118 -8.42 5.58 17.85
#